data_AF-A0A7K2TEP9-F1
#
_entry.id   AF-A0A7K2TEP9-F1
#
_cell.length_a   1.000
_cell.length_b   1.000
_cell.length_c   1.000
_cell.angle_alpha   90.00
_cell.angle_beta   90.00
_cell.angle_gamma   90.00
#
_symmetry.space_group_name_H-M   'P 1'
#
loop_
_entity.id
_entity.type
_entity.pdbx_description
1 polymer ?
#
loop_
_entity_poly.entity_id
_entity_poly.type
_entity_poly.pdbx_seq_one_letter_code
_entity_poly.pdbx_strand_id
1 'polypeptide(L)' 'MRGRLHLRGLVTVSALYDRYQSAHQAHRQHAAACGRCTGQTRCPEGERTWELFESLQDAYLERQRRRTGS' A
#
# COMPACT_ATOMS: atom_id res chain seq x y z
N MET A 1 -13.30 -20.94 13.04
CA MET A 1 -12.22 -20.83 14.05
C MET A 1 -10.90 -21.39 13.48
N ARG A 2 -10.17 -20.59 12.68
CA ARG A 2 -8.79 -20.83 12.20
C ARG A 2 -8.26 -19.45 11.82
N GLY A 3 -7.10 -18.94 12.18
CA GLY A 3 -5.95 -19.41 12.96
C GLY A 3 -4.99 -18.22 12.86
N ARG A 4 -4.66 -17.63 14.00
CA ARG A 4 -3.89 -16.39 14.12
C ARG A 4 -2.42 -16.67 13.77
N LEU A 5 -2.01 -16.45 12.51
CA LEU A 5 -0.58 -16.43 12.15
C LEU A 5 0.02 -15.05 12.49
N HIS A 6 0.78 -15.00 13.58
CA HIS A 6 1.78 -13.95 13.80
C HIS A 6 3.02 -14.28 12.96
N LEU A 7 3.19 -13.60 11.83
CA LEU A 7 4.46 -13.61 11.10
C LEU A 7 5.27 -12.38 11.50
N ARG A 8 6.21 -12.61 12.43
CA ARG A 8 7.33 -11.72 12.73
C ARG A 8 8.12 -11.43 11.45
N GLY A 9 8.07 -10.19 11.00
CA GLY A 9 9.27 -9.36 10.84
C GLY A 9 10.30 -9.68 9.75
N LEU A 10 10.03 -10.52 8.75
CA LEU A 10 10.80 -10.50 7.51
C LEU A 10 10.05 -9.68 6.48
N VAL A 11 10.50 -8.45 6.26
CA VAL A 11 10.05 -7.61 5.14
C VAL A 11 10.62 -8.21 3.87
N THR A 12 10.00 -9.29 3.40
CA THR A 12 10.28 -9.86 2.08
C THR A 12 9.68 -8.96 1.02
N VAL A 13 10.16 -9.06 -0.23
CA VAL A 13 9.57 -8.30 -1.34
C VAL A 13 8.12 -8.68 -1.54
N SER A 14 7.76 -9.95 -1.36
CA SER A 14 6.38 -10.42 -1.38
C SER A 14 5.55 -9.74 -0.29
N ALA A 15 6.06 -9.61 0.94
CA ALA A 15 5.37 -8.90 2.01
C ALA A 15 5.24 -7.38 1.76
N LEU A 16 6.23 -6.74 1.12
CA LEU A 16 6.12 -5.34 0.69
C LEU A 16 5.12 -5.16 -0.45
N TYR A 17 5.18 -6.05 -1.43
CA TYR A 17 4.26 -6.08 -2.56
C TYR A 17 2.81 -6.23 -2.08
N ASP A 18 2.54 -7.18 -1.20
CA ASP A 18 1.20 -7.41 -0.64
C ASP A 18 0.68 -6.19 0.12
N ARG A 19 1.54 -5.54 0.92
CA ARG A 19 1.18 -4.32 1.66
C ARG A 19 0.88 -3.15 0.71
N TYR A 20 1.74 -2.94 -0.28
CA TYR A 20 1.55 -1.92 -1.31
C TYR A 20 0.23 -2.14 -2.08
N GLN A 21 -0.05 -3.38 -2.51
CA GLN A 21 -1.29 -3.71 -3.22
C GLN A 21 -2.52 -3.55 -2.33
N SER A 22 -2.44 -3.90 -1.04
CA SER A 22 -3.52 -3.68 -0.09
C SER A 22 -3.80 -2.19 0.13
N ALA A 23 -2.75 -1.34 0.20
CA ALA A 23 -2.92 0.10 0.32
C ALA A 23 -3.53 0.71 -0.95
N HIS A 24 -3.11 0.25 -2.13
CA HIS A 24 -3.71 0.63 -3.41
C HIS A 24 -5.19 0.27 -3.47
N GLN A 25 -5.56 -0.94 -3.03
CA GLN A 25 -6.95 -1.38 -2.98
C GLN A 25 -7.78 -0.53 -2.02
N ALA A 26 -7.26 -0.23 -0.83
CA ALA A 26 -7.94 0.63 0.14
C ALA A 26 -8.17 2.04 -0.42
N HIS A 27 -7.17 2.63 -1.07
CA HIS A 27 -7.32 3.93 -1.73
C HIS A 27 -8.40 3.89 -2.82
N ARG A 28 -8.39 2.88 -3.69
CA ARG A 28 -9.40 2.74 -4.75
C ARG A 28 -10.81 2.55 -4.21
N GLN A 29 -10.97 1.74 -3.16
CA GLN A 29 -12.25 1.53 -2.49
C GLN A 29 -12.77 2.84 -1.87
N HIS A 30 -11.88 3.58 -1.19
CA HIS A 30 -12.23 4.89 -0.64
C HIS A 30 -12.63 5.88 -1.74
N ALA A 31 -11.84 6.00 -2.81
CA ALA A 31 -12.13 6.92 -3.92
C ALA A 31 -13.46 6.60 -4.62
N ALA A 32 -13.81 5.31 -4.74
CA ALA A 32 -15.08 4.89 -5.32
C ALA A 32 -16.29 5.17 -4.40
N ALA A 33 -16.11 5.10 -3.08
CA ALA A 33 -17.18 5.32 -2.10
C ALA A 33 -17.31 6.78 -1.65
N CYS A 34 -16.25 7.58 -1.76
CA CYS A 34 -16.19 8.93 -1.22
C CYS A 34 -16.61 9.96 -2.27
N GLY A 35 -17.80 10.55 -2.11
CA GLY A 35 -18.28 11.64 -2.97
C GLY A 35 -17.50 12.96 -2.86
N ARG A 36 -16.51 13.06 -1.95
CA ARG A 36 -15.62 14.23 -1.82
C ARG A 36 -14.27 14.03 -2.50
N CYS A 37 -13.91 12.79 -2.81
CA CYS A 37 -12.68 12.48 -3.52
C CYS A 37 -12.96 12.59 -5.02
N THR A 38 -12.27 13.50 -5.70
CA THR A 38 -12.24 13.62 -7.15
C THR A 38 -10.85 13.22 -7.65
N GLY A 39 -10.66 13.08 -8.97
CA GLY A 39 -9.34 12.75 -9.52
C GLY A 39 -8.24 13.78 -9.21
N GLN A 40 -8.62 14.98 -8.75
CA GLN A 40 -7.71 16.10 -8.46
C GLN A 40 -7.72 16.51 -6.98
N THR A 41 -8.76 16.13 -6.22
CA THR A 41 -8.93 16.54 -4.82
C THR A 41 -9.19 15.32 -3.96
N ARG A 42 -8.42 15.15 -2.89
CA ARG A 42 -8.64 14.08 -1.92
C ARG A 42 -9.14 14.66 -0.61
N CYS A 43 -10.04 13.93 0.05
CA CYS A 43 -10.39 14.24 1.43
C CYS A 43 -9.26 13.78 2.37
N PRO A 44 -9.23 14.21 3.65
CA PRO A 44 -8.16 13.85 4.57
C PRO A 44 -7.94 12.34 4.76
N GLU A 45 -8.99 11.53 4.66
CA GLU A 45 -8.86 10.07 4.72
C GLU A 45 -8.28 9.51 3.41
N GLY A 46 -8.76 9.99 2.27
CA GLY A 46 -8.21 9.66 0.95
C GLY A 46 -6.72 10.01 0.84
N GLU A 47 -6.31 11.17 1.38
CA GLU A 47 -4.91 11.61 1.42
C GLU A 47 -4.05 10.64 2.25
N ARG A 48 -4.49 10.25 3.44
CA ARG A 48 -3.76 9.26 4.25
C ARG A 48 -3.59 7.91 3.54
N THR A 49 -4.63 7.43 2.85
CA THR A 49 -4.51 6.17 2.08
C THR A 49 -3.60 6.31 0.88
N TRP A 50 -3.55 7.49 0.27
CA TRP A 50 -2.68 7.83 -0.84
C TRP A 50 -1.21 7.90 -0.41
N GLU A 51 -0.90 8.65 0.65
CA GLU A 51 0.44 8.76 1.23
C GLU A 51 0.99 7.39 1.65
N LEU A 52 0.15 6.55 2.27
CA LEU A 52 0.53 5.19 2.65
C LEU A 52 0.83 4.32 1.42
N PHE A 53 0.02 4.44 0.37
CA PHE A 53 0.23 3.74 -0.90
C PHE A 53 1.55 4.16 -1.56
N GLU A 54 1.81 5.47 -1.68
CA GLU A 54 3.04 6.00 -2.27
C GLU A 54 4.27 5.53 -1.48
N SER A 55 4.25 5.66 -0.15
CA SER A 55 5.37 5.24 0.70
C SER A 55 5.70 3.75 0.55
N LEU A 56 4.68 2.89 0.43
CA LEU A 56 4.88 1.46 0.23
C LEU A 56 5.33 1.13 -1.20
N GLN A 57 4.85 1.87 -2.20
CA GLN A 57 5.32 1.76 -3.58
C GLN A 57 6.80 2.08 -3.67
N ASP A 58 7.23 3.20 -3.08
CA ASP A 58 8.62 3.63 -3.06
C ASP A 58 9.53 2.59 -2.40
N ALA A 59 9.13 2.08 -1.24
CA ALA A 59 9.86 1.03 -0.53
C ALA A 59 9.98 -0.27 -1.37
N TYR A 60 8.91 -0.65 -2.07
CA TYR A 60 8.93 -1.81 -2.96
C TYR A 60 9.87 -1.59 -4.15
N LEU A 61 9.78 -0.44 -4.83
CA LEU A 61 10.62 -0.10 -5.97
C LEU A 61 12.10 0.01 -5.59
N GLU A 62 12.41 0.62 -4.44
CA GLU A 62 13.77 0.69 -3.92
C GLU A 62 14.34 -0.71 -3.64
N ARG A 63 13.55 -1.57 -3.00
CA ARG A 63 13.94 -2.95 -2.74
C ARG A 63 14.12 -3.76 -4.03
N GLN A 64 13.28 -3.52 -5.04
CA GLN A 64 13.41 -4.16 -6.34
C GLN A 64 14.70 -3.75 -7.05
N ARG A 65 15.05 -2.44 -7.06
CA ARG A 65 16.33 -1.95 -7.59
C ARG A 65 17.53 -2.62 -6.93
N ARG A 66 17.51 -2.75 -5.59
CA ARG A 66 18.56 -3.43 -4.82
C ARG A 66 18.70 -4.93 -5.15
N ARG A 67 17.62 -5.60 -5.58
CA ARG A 67 17.66 -7.03 -5.98
C ARG A 67 18.14 -7.24 -7.41
N THR A 68 17.88 -6.30 -8.31
CA THR A 68 18.26 -6.41 -9.73
C THR A 68 19.69 -5.93 -9.99
N GLY A 69 20.25 -5.09 -9.11
CA GLY A 69 21.63 -4.59 -9.22
C GLY A 69 22.72 -5.48 -8.60
N SER A 70 22.48 -6.79 -8.45
CA SER A 70 23.45 -7.79 -7.98
C SER A 70 23.83 -8.76 -9.08
#